data_AF-A0A4V3RBI5-F1
#
_entry.id   AF-A0A4V3RBI5-F1
#
_cell.length_a   1.000
_cell.length_b   1.000
_cell.length_c   1.000
_cell.angle_alpha   90.00
_cell.angle_beta   90.00
_cell.angle_gamma   90.00
#
_symmetry.space_group_name_H-M   'P 1'
#
loop_
_entity.id
_entity.type
_entity.pdbx_description
1 polymer ?
#
loop_
_entity_poly.entity_id
_entity_poly.type
_entity_poly.pdbx_seq_one_letter_code
_entity_poly.pdbx_strand_id
1 'polypeptide(L)'
;MNVMTSIYRYALALSMVAAAGALSAQNASTSSGVRRVGGDDKSPAAQAQVSDRMQMRQAADSRVPDDDAQWMKVVYRSLDLAKVPNASLYYPQEVVDGQENLFRIIMNRFASGELTAYEYLDGREMFTEQYRVNPVDVLERFHVPYTDAGSGARRRYVVEESDVPCNEVLSYYIIERWELDRSTTRMTTTVQALCPVLHRAGDFGGEDVRYPMFWVKMDDLRPYLLSTTTFVDDDNNASRYTYDDFFALSLYDGEIYKTRNLRNLSMMQMYPDPDDRRRAQDSIQHRLETFDDMMWVPTREEVQARGGGESADSAAVGEYRKEAKPASHSRKPAKVKAPKKPKSSADSGAKRSVRRRR
;
A
#
# COMPACT_ATOMS: atom_id res chain seq x y z
N MET A 1 -17.12 29.30 -83.37
CA MET A 1 -17.00 27.83 -83.57
C MET A 1 -15.54 27.48 -83.73
N ASN A 2 -15.11 26.37 -83.11
CA ASN A 2 -13.79 25.70 -83.24
C ASN A 2 -12.57 26.22 -82.43
N VAL A 3 -12.70 26.38 -81.12
CA VAL A 3 -11.53 26.32 -80.20
C VAL A 3 -11.81 25.54 -78.89
N MET A 4 -13.07 25.47 -78.43
CA MET A 4 -13.42 24.82 -77.15
C MET A 4 -13.52 23.29 -77.15
N THR A 5 -13.47 22.62 -78.30
CA THR A 5 -13.58 21.15 -78.39
C THR A 5 -12.23 20.41 -78.42
N SER A 6 -11.11 21.12 -78.54
CA SER A 6 -9.77 20.50 -78.57
C SER A 6 -9.12 20.36 -77.17
N ILE A 7 -9.53 21.20 -76.22
CA ILE A 7 -8.97 21.24 -74.85
C ILE A 7 -9.48 20.07 -73.98
N TYR A 8 -10.72 19.62 -74.21
CA TYR A 8 -11.32 18.50 -73.46
C TYR A 8 -10.72 17.13 -73.80
N ARG A 9 -10.04 16.98 -74.95
CA ARG A 9 -9.42 15.70 -75.36
C ARG A 9 -8.05 15.47 -74.74
N TYR A 10 -7.35 16.53 -74.32
CA TYR A 10 -6.07 16.44 -73.60
C TYR A 10 -6.24 16.39 -72.07
N ALA A 11 -7.34 16.91 -71.53
CA ALA A 11 -7.61 16.84 -70.09
C ALA A 11 -8.02 15.43 -69.61
N LEU A 12 -8.59 14.59 -70.49
CA LEU A 12 -8.99 13.23 -70.13
C LEU A 12 -7.81 12.23 -70.13
N ALA A 13 -6.75 12.50 -70.89
CA ALA A 13 -5.56 11.66 -70.98
C ALA A 13 -4.51 11.90 -69.87
N LEU A 14 -4.61 13.01 -69.12
CA LEU A 14 -3.72 13.29 -67.98
C LEU A 14 -4.24 12.74 -66.64
N SER A 15 -5.48 12.23 -66.60
CA SER A 15 -6.09 11.68 -65.38
C SER A 15 -5.88 10.17 -65.20
N MET A 16 -5.29 9.48 -66.17
CA MET A 16 -5.24 8.01 -66.23
C MET A 16 -3.81 7.42 -66.18
N VAL A 17 -2.81 8.14 -65.63
CA VAL A 17 -1.42 7.62 -65.50
C VAL A 17 -0.74 7.87 -64.14
N ALA A 18 -1.35 8.57 -63.17
CA ALA A 18 -0.77 8.67 -61.82
C ALA A 18 -1.44 7.73 -60.78
N ALA A 19 -2.00 6.61 -61.25
CA ALA A 19 -2.59 5.54 -60.42
C ALA A 19 -1.61 4.38 -60.17
N ALA A 20 -0.32 4.66 -59.99
CA ALA A 20 0.69 3.66 -59.65
C ALA A 20 1.78 4.28 -58.78
N GLY A 21 1.61 4.23 -57.45
CA GLY A 21 2.70 4.54 -56.52
C GLY A 21 2.28 5.31 -55.26
N ALA A 22 1.48 4.70 -54.39
CA ALA A 22 1.43 5.03 -52.96
C ALA A 22 0.74 3.90 -52.17
N LEU A 23 1.31 2.71 -52.26
CA LEU A 23 1.16 1.70 -51.21
C LEU A 23 2.11 2.08 -50.08
N SER A 24 1.58 2.56 -48.96
CA SER A 24 2.09 2.42 -47.57
C SER A 24 1.71 3.65 -46.72
N ALA A 25 0.58 3.56 -46.03
CA ALA A 25 0.32 4.18 -44.72
C ALA A 25 -1.12 3.84 -44.30
N GLN A 26 -1.31 2.68 -43.68
CA GLN A 26 -2.57 2.35 -43.00
C GLN A 26 -2.57 3.10 -41.65
N ASN A 27 -3.33 4.21 -41.59
CA ASN A 27 -3.67 4.82 -40.32
C ASN A 27 -4.86 4.06 -39.74
N ALA A 28 -4.64 3.42 -38.60
CA ALA A 28 -5.68 2.78 -37.80
C ALA A 28 -6.66 3.84 -37.31
N SER A 29 -7.93 3.71 -37.72
CA SER A 29 -9.06 4.43 -37.13
C SER A 29 -10.17 3.41 -36.93
N THR A 30 -10.17 2.77 -35.75
CA THR A 30 -11.24 1.91 -35.27
C THR A 30 -12.48 2.75 -35.00
N SER A 31 -13.35 2.91 -36.01
CA SER A 31 -14.73 3.31 -35.79
C SER A 31 -15.53 2.06 -35.38
N SER A 32 -15.97 2.05 -34.13
CA SER A 32 -16.85 1.02 -33.57
C SER A 32 -18.22 1.07 -34.26
N GLY A 33 -18.42 0.21 -35.25
CA GLY A 33 -19.72 -0.01 -35.87
C GLY A 33 -20.67 -0.74 -34.92
N VAL A 34 -21.76 -0.07 -34.55
CA VAL A 34 -22.90 -0.66 -33.82
C VAL A 34 -23.55 -1.73 -34.69
N ARG A 35 -23.33 -3.01 -34.38
CA ARG A 35 -24.12 -4.12 -34.91
C ARG A 35 -25.33 -4.34 -34.01
N ARG A 36 -26.52 -4.07 -34.54
CA ARG A 36 -27.78 -4.59 -33.97
C ARG A 36 -27.87 -6.07 -34.33
N VAL A 37 -27.76 -6.94 -33.33
CA VAL A 37 -28.16 -8.35 -33.42
C VAL A 37 -29.47 -8.47 -32.65
N GLY A 38 -30.53 -8.81 -33.38
CA GLY A 38 -31.77 -9.31 -32.80
C GLY A 38 -31.77 -10.84 -32.85
N GLY A 39 -32.39 -11.47 -31.86
CA GLY A 39 -32.62 -12.90 -31.81
C GLY A 39 -32.24 -13.50 -30.46
N ASP A 40 -33.26 -13.97 -29.76
CA ASP A 40 -33.24 -14.67 -28.47
C ASP A 40 -32.11 -15.69 -28.29
N ASP A 41 -31.44 -15.62 -27.14
CA ASP A 41 -30.86 -16.79 -26.48
C ASP A 41 -30.83 -16.57 -24.96
N LYS A 42 -31.80 -17.20 -24.26
CA LYS A 42 -31.76 -17.38 -22.81
C LYS A 42 -30.71 -18.45 -22.48
N SER A 43 -29.49 -18.03 -22.18
CA SER A 43 -28.48 -18.89 -21.56
C SER A 43 -28.61 -18.84 -20.03
N PRO A 44 -28.54 -19.97 -19.31
CA PRO A 44 -28.64 -20.00 -17.85
C PRO A 44 -27.36 -19.42 -17.22
N ALA A 45 -27.51 -18.86 -16.02
CA ALA A 45 -26.50 -18.14 -15.24
C ALA A 45 -25.09 -18.73 -15.37
N ALA A 46 -24.25 -18.06 -16.15
CA ALA A 46 -22.83 -18.33 -16.23
C ALA A 46 -22.18 -17.80 -14.95
N GLN A 47 -21.50 -18.70 -14.22
CA GLN A 47 -20.58 -18.37 -13.14
C GLN A 47 -19.66 -17.23 -13.59
N ALA A 48 -19.53 -16.20 -12.75
CA ALA A 48 -18.72 -15.02 -13.01
C ALA A 48 -17.26 -15.42 -13.31
N GLN A 49 -16.94 -15.60 -14.58
CA GLN A 49 -15.58 -15.87 -15.04
C GLN A 49 -14.83 -14.55 -15.03
N VAL A 50 -13.68 -14.53 -14.34
CA VAL A 50 -12.82 -13.35 -14.27
C VAL A 50 -12.38 -13.00 -15.70
N SER A 51 -12.79 -11.85 -16.23
CA SER A 51 -12.40 -11.41 -17.57
C SER A 51 -10.88 -11.25 -17.70
N ASP A 52 -10.33 -11.45 -18.90
CA ASP A 52 -8.88 -11.34 -19.18
C ASP A 52 -8.29 -10.00 -18.69
N ARG A 53 -9.09 -8.92 -18.74
CA ARG A 53 -8.67 -7.61 -18.24
C ARG A 53 -8.55 -7.58 -16.71
N MET A 54 -9.46 -8.23 -16.00
CA MET A 54 -9.40 -8.36 -14.55
C MET A 54 -8.21 -9.25 -14.14
N GLN A 55 -7.96 -10.35 -14.86
CA GLN A 55 -6.80 -11.21 -14.62
C GLN A 55 -5.48 -10.46 -14.84
N MET A 56 -5.37 -9.65 -15.91
CA MET A 56 -4.18 -8.83 -16.18
C MET A 56 -3.93 -7.79 -15.07
N ARG A 57 -4.98 -7.14 -14.56
CA ARG A 57 -4.86 -6.17 -13.44
C ARG A 57 -4.42 -6.86 -12.16
N GLN A 58 -5.03 -8.00 -11.83
CA GLN A 58 -4.65 -8.81 -10.67
C GLN A 58 -3.18 -9.25 -10.76
N ALA A 59 -2.75 -9.72 -11.94
CA ALA A 59 -1.38 -10.14 -12.18
C ALA A 59 -0.36 -8.99 -12.13
N ALA A 60 -0.78 -7.74 -12.34
CA ALA A 60 0.08 -6.56 -12.20
C ALA A 60 0.25 -6.17 -10.72
N ASP A 61 -0.82 -6.19 -9.94
CA ASP A 61 -0.80 -5.85 -8.52
C ASP A 61 -0.11 -6.92 -7.66
N SER A 62 -0.26 -8.21 -7.99
CA SER A 62 0.45 -9.30 -7.30
C SER A 62 1.95 -9.38 -7.63
N ARG A 63 2.46 -8.51 -8.51
CA ARG A 63 3.80 -8.60 -9.13
C ARG A 63 4.84 -7.64 -8.57
N VAL A 64 4.69 -7.15 -7.34
CA VAL A 64 5.80 -6.46 -6.65
C VAL A 64 6.49 -7.50 -5.74
N PRO A 65 7.60 -8.14 -6.18
CA PRO A 65 8.41 -8.92 -5.27
C PRO A 65 8.88 -8.04 -4.11
N ASP A 66 8.90 -8.60 -2.91
CA ASP A 66 9.47 -7.94 -1.72
C ASP A 66 10.90 -7.42 -1.93
N ASP A 67 11.62 -7.93 -2.94
CA ASP A 67 13.02 -7.62 -3.27
C ASP A 67 13.20 -6.20 -3.86
N ASP A 68 12.15 -5.62 -4.44
CA ASP A 68 12.21 -4.27 -5.06
C ASP A 68 11.87 -3.13 -4.08
N ALA A 69 11.39 -3.46 -2.88
CA ALA A 69 11.07 -2.47 -1.86
C ALA A 69 12.35 -1.94 -1.20
N GLN A 70 12.70 -0.67 -1.47
CA GLN A 70 13.86 -0.03 -0.82
C GLN A 70 13.60 0.25 0.65
N TRP A 71 12.35 0.57 0.99
CA TRP A 71 11.88 0.78 2.35
C TRP A 71 10.47 0.24 2.49
N MET A 72 10.15 -0.33 3.65
CA MET A 72 8.83 -0.84 3.94
C MET A 72 8.42 -0.56 5.38
N LYS A 73 7.15 -0.25 5.58
CA LYS A 73 6.51 -0.17 6.89
C LYS A 73 5.18 -0.89 6.87
N VAL A 74 4.92 -1.70 7.88
CA VAL A 74 3.61 -2.35 8.04
C VAL A 74 2.90 -1.80 9.27
N VAL A 75 1.65 -1.43 9.06
CA VAL A 75 0.78 -0.73 9.99
C VAL A 75 -0.53 -1.48 10.06
N TYR A 76 -1.12 -1.53 11.25
CA TYR A 76 -2.42 -2.14 11.49
C TYR A 76 -3.39 -1.02 11.83
N ARG A 77 -4.50 -0.93 11.09
CA ARG A 77 -5.54 0.06 11.34
C ARG A 77 -6.84 -0.57 11.76
N SER A 78 -7.57 0.18 12.58
CA SER A 78 -8.96 -0.06 12.90
C SER A 78 -9.80 0.91 12.08
N LEU A 79 -10.59 0.35 11.17
CA LEU A 79 -11.62 1.07 10.43
C LEU A 79 -12.91 0.99 11.23
N ASP A 80 -13.39 2.14 11.68
CA ASP A 80 -14.71 2.26 12.31
C ASP A 80 -15.76 2.53 11.23
N LEU A 81 -16.76 1.66 11.12
CA LEU A 81 -17.81 1.76 10.12
C LEU A 81 -18.82 2.88 10.39
N ALA A 82 -18.82 3.45 11.60
CA ALA A 82 -19.62 4.63 11.91
C ALA A 82 -19.10 5.91 11.20
N LYS A 83 -17.84 5.90 10.75
CA LYS A 83 -17.24 7.03 10.02
C LYS A 83 -17.71 7.05 8.56
N VAL A 84 -18.05 8.24 8.07
CA VAL A 84 -18.56 8.46 6.69
C VAL A 84 -17.67 7.82 5.60
N PRO A 85 -16.33 7.97 5.60
CA PRO A 85 -15.49 7.36 4.56
C PRO A 85 -15.57 5.83 4.51
N ASN A 86 -15.93 5.19 5.63
CA ASN A 86 -16.01 3.74 5.76
C ASN A 86 -17.44 3.21 5.63
N ALA A 87 -18.44 4.08 5.52
CA ALA A 87 -19.85 3.70 5.47
C ALA A 87 -20.16 2.76 4.30
N SER A 88 -19.42 2.90 3.20
CA SER A 88 -19.42 2.02 2.03
C SER A 88 -19.19 0.54 2.37
N LEU A 89 -18.43 0.25 3.43
CA LEU A 89 -18.13 -1.11 3.86
C LEU A 89 -19.25 -1.73 4.69
N TYR A 90 -20.20 -0.93 5.17
CA TYR A 90 -21.30 -1.36 6.03
C TYR A 90 -22.66 -1.38 5.32
N TYR A 91 -22.88 -0.43 4.42
CA TYR A 91 -24.13 -0.34 3.66
C TYR A 91 -23.99 -1.01 2.28
N PRO A 92 -25.07 -1.63 1.76
CA PRO A 92 -26.38 -1.77 2.39
C PRO A 92 -26.41 -2.91 3.42
N GLN A 93 -27.19 -2.76 4.51
CA GLN A 93 -27.31 -3.80 5.54
C GLN A 93 -28.04 -5.04 5.02
N GLU A 94 -29.03 -4.81 4.16
CA GLU A 94 -29.76 -5.84 3.43
C GLU A 94 -29.33 -5.80 1.96
N VAL A 95 -29.49 -6.92 1.25
CA VAL A 95 -29.14 -6.97 -0.17
C VAL A 95 -30.15 -6.14 -0.95
N VAL A 96 -29.68 -5.07 -1.59
CA VAL A 96 -30.50 -4.18 -2.42
C VAL A 96 -29.92 -4.20 -3.83
N ASP A 97 -30.74 -4.52 -4.82
CA ASP A 97 -30.35 -4.54 -6.24
C ASP A 97 -29.08 -5.37 -6.56
N GLY A 98 -28.84 -6.43 -5.77
CA GLY A 98 -27.65 -7.28 -5.89
C GLY A 98 -26.35 -6.66 -5.35
N GLN A 99 -26.44 -5.50 -4.69
CA GLN A 99 -25.35 -4.96 -3.88
C GLN A 99 -25.39 -5.57 -2.48
N GLU A 100 -24.23 -5.98 -2.00
CA GLU A 100 -24.05 -6.59 -0.70
C GLU A 100 -22.95 -5.84 0.07
N ASN A 101 -23.07 -5.81 1.40
CA ASN A 101 -22.01 -5.38 2.30
C ASN A 101 -20.77 -6.29 2.13
N LEU A 102 -19.57 -5.70 2.25
CA LEU A 102 -18.29 -6.40 2.23
C LEU A 102 -18.26 -7.66 3.12
N PHE A 103 -18.79 -7.59 4.34
CA PHE A 103 -18.83 -8.71 5.27
C PHE A 103 -19.60 -9.90 4.71
N ARG A 104 -20.75 -9.63 4.08
CA ARG A 104 -21.59 -10.67 3.48
C ARG A 104 -20.87 -11.36 2.34
N ILE A 105 -20.19 -10.59 1.48
CA ILE A 105 -19.36 -11.14 0.40
C ILE A 105 -18.29 -12.07 0.97
N ILE A 106 -17.56 -11.60 2.00
CA ILE A 106 -16.51 -12.39 2.66
C ILE A 106 -17.08 -13.67 3.27
N MET A 107 -18.16 -13.57 4.04
CA MET A 107 -18.79 -14.71 4.72
C MET A 107 -19.35 -15.74 3.73
N ASN A 108 -20.03 -15.29 2.67
CA ASN A 108 -20.59 -16.17 1.66
C ASN A 108 -19.48 -16.95 0.93
N ARG A 109 -18.38 -16.30 0.56
CA ARG A 109 -17.23 -16.95 -0.10
C ARG A 109 -16.41 -17.83 0.85
N PHE A 110 -16.36 -17.47 2.13
CA PHE A 110 -15.72 -18.28 3.16
C PHE A 110 -16.53 -19.56 3.46
N ALA A 111 -17.84 -19.44 3.64
CA ALA A 111 -18.74 -20.56 3.89
C ALA A 111 -18.80 -21.53 2.69
N SER A 112 -18.75 -21.01 1.46
CA SER A 112 -18.68 -21.84 0.24
C SER A 112 -17.34 -22.57 0.08
N GLY A 113 -16.32 -22.22 0.87
CA GLY A 113 -14.99 -22.81 0.83
C GLY A 113 -14.12 -22.29 -0.32
N GLU A 114 -14.54 -21.22 -1.00
CA GLU A 114 -13.77 -20.57 -2.07
C GLU A 114 -12.69 -19.63 -1.52
N LEU A 115 -12.95 -19.04 -0.35
CA LEU A 115 -12.05 -18.11 0.32
C LEU A 115 -11.29 -18.79 1.45
N THR A 116 -9.99 -18.52 1.55
CA THR A 116 -9.15 -19.00 2.65
C THR A 116 -9.05 -17.94 3.74
N ALA A 117 -9.32 -18.33 4.98
CA ALA A 117 -9.18 -17.48 6.14
C ALA A 117 -8.15 -18.05 7.13
N TYR A 118 -7.58 -17.17 7.94
CA TYR A 118 -6.56 -17.47 8.93
C TYR A 118 -6.99 -17.00 10.31
N GLU A 119 -6.51 -17.68 11.35
CA GLU A 119 -6.87 -17.37 12.73
C GLU A 119 -6.35 -15.99 13.15
N TYR A 120 -7.15 -15.26 13.92
CA TYR A 120 -6.70 -14.05 14.61
C TYR A 120 -5.86 -14.43 15.83
N LEU A 121 -4.60 -13.97 15.86
CA LEU A 121 -3.69 -14.21 16.98
C LEU A 121 -3.38 -12.87 17.66
N ASP A 122 -3.44 -12.83 19.00
CA ASP A 122 -3.00 -11.64 19.79
C ASP A 122 -1.51 -11.28 19.57
N GLY A 123 -0.76 -12.18 18.95
CA GLY A 123 0.66 -12.07 18.65
C GLY A 123 0.95 -11.53 17.25
N ARG A 124 1.74 -12.29 16.47
CA ARG A 124 2.08 -11.95 15.09
C ARG A 124 1.14 -12.73 14.19
N GLU A 125 0.55 -12.06 13.21
CA GLU A 125 -0.31 -12.74 12.24
C GLU A 125 0.52 -13.70 11.40
N MET A 126 0.05 -14.94 11.29
CA MET A 126 0.71 -16.01 10.56
C MET A 126 -0.23 -16.51 9.45
N PHE A 127 0.10 -16.16 8.21
CA PHE A 127 -0.68 -16.51 7.04
C PHE A 127 -0.25 -17.84 6.41
N THR A 128 -0.08 -18.87 7.25
CA THR A 128 0.37 -20.20 6.83
C THR A 128 -0.76 -21.21 6.93
N GLU A 129 -0.67 -22.32 6.20
CA GLU A 129 -1.68 -23.38 6.22
C GLU A 129 -1.95 -23.95 7.62
N GLN A 130 -0.99 -23.86 8.55
CA GLN A 130 -1.20 -24.32 9.93
C GLN A 130 -2.21 -23.48 10.70
N TYR A 131 -2.35 -22.19 10.37
CA TYR A 131 -3.28 -21.27 11.02
C TYR A 131 -4.53 -21.02 10.16
N ARG A 132 -4.74 -21.84 9.13
CA ARG A 132 -5.95 -21.80 8.32
C ARG A 132 -7.13 -22.24 9.19
N VAL A 133 -8.18 -21.43 9.23
CA VAL A 133 -9.40 -21.76 9.96
C VAL A 133 -10.36 -22.56 9.09
N ASN A 134 -11.04 -23.52 9.70
CA ASN A 134 -12.11 -24.28 9.06
C ASN A 134 -13.41 -23.46 9.13
N PRO A 135 -14.21 -23.37 8.05
CA PRO A 135 -15.49 -22.68 8.08
C PRO A 135 -16.43 -23.10 9.20
N VAL A 136 -16.51 -24.40 9.53
CA VAL A 136 -17.37 -24.90 10.62
C VAL A 136 -16.99 -24.29 11.95
N ASP A 137 -15.70 -24.37 12.30
CA ASP A 137 -15.21 -23.91 13.60
C ASP A 137 -15.50 -22.41 13.81
N VAL A 138 -15.41 -21.62 12.74
CA VAL A 138 -15.74 -20.19 12.78
C VAL A 138 -17.25 -19.98 12.92
N LEU A 139 -18.07 -20.64 12.09
CA LEU A 139 -19.53 -20.51 12.14
C LEU A 139 -20.09 -20.90 13.51
N GLU A 140 -19.60 -22.00 14.08
CA GLU A 140 -19.97 -22.45 15.43
C GLU A 140 -19.49 -21.47 16.51
N ARG A 141 -18.23 -21.01 16.44
CA ARG A 141 -17.65 -20.06 17.42
C ARG A 141 -18.41 -18.73 17.47
N PHE A 142 -18.91 -18.25 16.35
CA PHE A 142 -19.66 -16.99 16.27
C PHE A 142 -21.18 -17.18 16.35
N HIS A 143 -21.66 -18.42 16.53
CA HIS A 143 -23.07 -18.80 16.59
C HIS A 143 -23.87 -18.38 15.36
N VAL A 144 -23.26 -18.50 14.17
CA VAL A 144 -23.91 -18.24 12.89
C VAL A 144 -24.60 -19.53 12.42
N PRO A 145 -25.94 -19.56 12.30
CA PRO A 145 -26.64 -20.70 11.74
C PRO A 145 -26.17 -21.00 10.32
N TYR A 146 -26.05 -22.27 9.98
CA TYR A 146 -25.65 -22.70 8.64
C TYR A 146 -26.34 -24.00 8.24
N THR A 147 -26.51 -24.18 6.95
CA THR A 147 -27.02 -25.42 6.36
C THR A 147 -25.86 -26.14 5.66
N ASP A 148 -25.71 -27.44 5.92
CA ASP A 148 -24.78 -28.28 5.18
C ASP A 148 -25.39 -28.61 3.82
N ALA A 149 -24.85 -28.00 2.77
CA ALA A 149 -25.26 -28.24 1.38
C ALA A 149 -24.25 -29.14 0.64
N GLY A 150 -23.27 -29.72 1.36
CA GLY A 150 -22.21 -30.52 0.81
C GLY A 150 -22.47 -32.03 0.89
N SER A 151 -22.27 -32.74 -0.21
CA SER A 151 -22.12 -34.20 -0.21
C SER A 151 -20.69 -34.57 -0.64
N GLY A 152 -19.91 -35.19 0.26
CA GLY A 152 -18.55 -35.68 -0.01
C GLY A 152 -17.41 -34.91 0.69
N ALA A 153 -16.18 -35.04 0.16
CA ALA A 153 -14.93 -34.57 0.78
C ALA A 153 -14.72 -33.04 0.79
N ARG A 154 -15.56 -32.28 0.08
CA ARG A 154 -15.61 -30.81 0.13
C ARG A 154 -17.00 -30.39 0.60
N ARG A 155 -17.19 -30.38 1.92
CA ARG A 155 -18.40 -29.83 2.52
C ARG A 155 -18.44 -28.33 2.24
N ARG A 156 -19.57 -27.87 1.69
CA ARG A 156 -19.84 -26.45 1.44
C ARG A 156 -20.99 -26.08 2.35
N TYR A 157 -20.81 -24.98 3.07
CA TYR A 157 -21.82 -24.48 3.96
C TYR A 157 -22.52 -23.31 3.29
N VAL A 158 -23.84 -23.32 3.38
CA VAL A 158 -24.67 -22.20 2.92
C VAL A 158 -25.20 -21.53 4.17
N VAL A 159 -24.85 -20.27 4.33
CA VAL A 159 -25.41 -19.40 5.37
C VAL A 159 -26.55 -18.64 4.70
N GLU A 160 -27.74 -18.70 5.30
CA GLU A 160 -28.88 -17.94 4.80
C GLU A 160 -28.62 -16.44 4.96
N GLU A 161 -29.21 -15.66 4.07
CA GLU A 161 -29.05 -14.22 4.09
C GLU A 161 -29.54 -13.57 5.40
N SER A 162 -30.54 -14.14 6.08
CA SER A 162 -31.00 -13.64 7.38
C SER A 162 -30.03 -13.93 8.53
N ASP A 163 -29.16 -14.92 8.36
CA ASP A 163 -28.40 -15.52 9.45
C ASP A 163 -26.99 -14.94 9.56
N VAL A 164 -26.56 -14.14 8.58
CA VAL A 164 -25.29 -13.41 8.61
C VAL A 164 -25.42 -12.21 9.56
N PRO A 165 -24.63 -12.11 10.65
CA PRO A 165 -24.71 -11.03 11.63
C PRO A 165 -24.05 -9.73 11.13
N CYS A 166 -24.51 -9.19 9.99
CA CYS A 166 -23.98 -7.95 9.40
C CYS A 166 -24.14 -6.75 10.34
N ASN A 167 -25.18 -6.75 11.17
CA ASN A 167 -25.49 -5.70 12.14
C ASN A 167 -24.47 -5.62 13.30
N GLU A 168 -23.85 -6.75 13.67
CA GLU A 168 -22.86 -6.81 14.75
C GLU A 168 -21.46 -6.43 14.27
N VAL A 169 -21.19 -6.45 12.96
CA VAL A 169 -19.88 -6.08 12.41
C VAL A 169 -19.82 -4.57 12.21
N LEU A 170 -19.19 -3.87 13.17
CA LEU A 170 -19.08 -2.41 13.20
C LEU A 170 -17.66 -1.90 12.94
N SER A 171 -16.67 -2.79 12.84
CA SER A 171 -15.29 -2.39 12.55
C SER A 171 -14.54 -3.44 11.75
N TYR A 172 -13.51 -2.99 11.04
CA TYR A 172 -12.55 -3.87 10.37
C TYR A 172 -11.13 -3.58 10.84
N TYR A 173 -10.37 -4.62 11.11
CA TYR A 173 -8.92 -4.51 11.21
C TYR A 173 -8.29 -4.77 9.85
N ILE A 174 -7.38 -3.88 9.47
CA ILE A 174 -6.66 -3.98 8.21
C ILE A 174 -5.16 -3.97 8.45
N ILE A 175 -4.43 -4.73 7.65
CA ILE A 175 -2.97 -4.67 7.61
C ILE A 175 -2.59 -3.90 6.37
N GLU A 176 -2.02 -2.73 6.57
CA GLU A 176 -1.47 -1.89 5.52
C GLU A 176 0.03 -2.06 5.41
N ARG A 177 0.49 -2.21 4.18
CA ARG A 177 1.89 -2.13 3.83
C ARG A 177 2.14 -0.87 3.03
N TRP A 178 3.10 -0.11 3.53
CA TRP A 178 3.61 1.13 2.97
C TRP A 178 4.99 0.79 2.38
N GLU A 179 5.16 0.95 1.07
CA GLU A 179 6.37 0.56 0.35
C GLU A 179 6.93 1.72 -0.47
N LEU A 180 8.24 1.89 -0.45
CA LEU A 180 8.96 2.72 -1.40
C LEU A 180 9.54 1.81 -2.48
N ASP A 181 8.96 1.86 -3.67
CA ASP A 181 9.46 1.11 -4.82
C ASP A 181 10.77 1.75 -5.31
N ARG A 182 11.83 0.93 -5.41
CA ARG A 182 13.14 1.36 -5.89
C ARG A 182 13.11 1.83 -7.35
N SER A 183 12.24 1.25 -8.18
CA SER A 183 12.20 1.52 -9.61
C SER A 183 11.47 2.82 -9.95
N THR A 184 10.32 3.05 -9.31
CA THR A 184 9.50 4.26 -9.52
C THR A 184 9.82 5.38 -8.53
N THR A 185 10.53 5.09 -7.44
CA THR A 185 10.78 6.02 -6.31
C THR A 185 9.47 6.64 -5.80
N ARG A 186 8.38 5.88 -5.86
CA ARG A 186 7.07 6.30 -5.37
C ARG A 186 6.68 5.50 -4.15
N MET A 187 6.05 6.19 -3.23
CA MET A 187 5.41 5.58 -2.08
C MET A 187 4.08 4.98 -2.51
N THR A 188 3.88 3.68 -2.26
CA THR A 188 2.63 2.97 -2.53
C THR A 188 2.07 2.40 -1.24
N THR A 189 0.75 2.42 -1.12
CA THR A 189 0.01 1.78 -0.03
C THR A 189 -0.71 0.57 -0.58
N THR A 190 -0.62 -0.56 0.12
CA THR A 190 -1.30 -1.78 -0.25
C THR A 190 -1.85 -2.46 0.99
N VAL A 191 -3.16 -2.74 0.96
CA VAL A 191 -3.81 -3.51 2.02
C VAL A 191 -3.50 -4.99 1.80
N GLN A 192 -2.86 -5.63 2.78
CA GLN A 192 -2.45 -7.04 2.70
C GLN A 192 -3.55 -7.98 3.17
N ALA A 193 -4.27 -7.60 4.22
CA ALA A 193 -5.28 -8.45 4.83
C ALA A 193 -6.37 -7.63 5.52
N LEU A 194 -7.55 -8.22 5.59
CA LEU A 194 -8.75 -7.69 6.24
C LEU A 194 -9.22 -8.67 7.33
N CYS A 195 -9.74 -8.13 8.43
CA CYS A 195 -10.35 -8.92 9.50
C CYS A 195 -11.64 -8.22 9.98
N PRO A 196 -12.81 -8.84 9.82
CA PRO A 196 -14.06 -8.35 10.39
C PRO A 196 -14.02 -8.43 11.92
N VAL A 197 -14.55 -7.40 12.58
CA VAL A 197 -14.64 -7.32 14.06
C VAL A 197 -16.10 -7.18 14.47
N LEU A 198 -16.59 -8.15 15.26
CA LEU A 198 -17.92 -8.10 15.85
C LEU A 198 -17.89 -7.26 17.12
N HIS A 199 -18.90 -6.42 17.29
CA HIS A 199 -19.15 -5.64 18.47
C HIS A 199 -20.39 -6.23 19.15
N ARG A 200 -20.20 -6.83 20.32
CA ARG A 200 -21.32 -7.31 21.14
C ARG A 200 -21.36 -6.51 22.44
N ALA A 201 -22.50 -5.92 22.72
CA ALA A 201 -22.75 -5.28 24.00
C ALA A 201 -22.58 -6.32 25.11
N GLY A 202 -21.71 -6.04 26.07
CA GLY A 202 -21.60 -6.90 27.25
C GLY A 202 -22.91 -6.86 28.05
N ASP A 203 -23.23 -7.95 28.74
CA ASP A 203 -24.45 -8.13 29.57
C ASP A 203 -24.67 -7.04 30.64
N PHE A 204 -23.70 -6.15 30.85
CA PHE A 204 -23.68 -5.11 31.87
C PHE A 204 -23.71 -3.67 31.34
N GLY A 205 -24.13 -3.45 30.10
CA GLY A 205 -24.29 -2.09 29.55
C GLY A 205 -22.99 -1.28 29.49
N GLY A 206 -21.85 -1.96 29.45
CA GLY A 206 -20.53 -1.37 29.25
C GLY A 206 -20.20 -1.17 27.76
N GLU A 207 -18.97 -0.70 27.47
CA GLU A 207 -18.48 -0.60 26.09
C GLU A 207 -18.59 -1.94 25.34
N ASP A 208 -18.95 -1.87 24.06
CA ASP A 208 -19.06 -3.05 23.20
C ASP A 208 -17.73 -3.80 23.15
N VAL A 209 -17.78 -5.09 23.49
CA VAL A 209 -16.59 -5.95 23.43
C VAL A 209 -16.32 -6.29 21.98
N ARG A 210 -15.08 -6.03 21.55
CA ARG A 210 -14.60 -6.28 20.19
C ARG A 210 -14.11 -7.71 20.05
N TYR A 211 -14.73 -8.46 19.15
CA TYR A 211 -14.40 -9.85 18.83
C TYR A 211 -13.89 -9.93 17.38
N PRO A 212 -12.57 -9.90 17.15
CA PRO A 212 -12.02 -10.12 15.82
C PRO A 212 -12.29 -11.56 15.38
N MET A 213 -12.72 -11.74 14.13
CA MET A 213 -13.10 -13.06 13.62
C MET A 213 -11.91 -13.86 13.10
N PHE A 214 -11.44 -13.50 11.92
CA PHE A 214 -10.39 -14.17 11.18
C PHE A 214 -9.77 -13.18 10.19
N TRP A 215 -8.54 -13.45 9.79
CA TRP A 215 -7.87 -12.70 8.74
C TRP A 215 -8.11 -13.32 7.37
N VAL A 216 -8.33 -12.47 6.38
CA VAL A 216 -8.39 -12.85 4.97
C VAL A 216 -7.34 -12.05 4.21
N LYS A 217 -6.59 -12.72 3.34
CA LYS A 217 -5.66 -12.04 2.44
C LYS A 217 -6.43 -11.23 1.41
N MET A 218 -5.95 -10.01 1.16
CA MET A 218 -6.54 -9.16 0.13
C MET A 218 -6.45 -9.85 -1.24
N ASP A 219 -5.33 -10.49 -1.57
CA ASP A 219 -5.12 -11.14 -2.87
C ASP A 219 -6.16 -12.21 -3.21
N ASP A 220 -6.63 -12.95 -2.20
CA ASP A 220 -7.68 -13.97 -2.35
C ASP A 220 -9.07 -13.32 -2.48
N LEU A 221 -9.26 -12.12 -1.93
CA LEU A 221 -10.51 -11.35 -2.01
C LEU A 221 -10.66 -10.55 -3.31
N ARG A 222 -9.55 -10.06 -3.89
CA ARG A 222 -9.56 -9.16 -5.06
C ARG A 222 -10.50 -9.60 -6.19
N PRO A 223 -10.56 -10.88 -6.62
CA PRO A 223 -11.46 -11.30 -7.70
C PRO A 223 -12.94 -10.99 -7.42
N TYR A 224 -13.35 -11.07 -6.16
CA TYR A 224 -14.72 -10.83 -5.71
C TYR A 224 -15.01 -9.34 -5.48
N LEU A 225 -13.98 -8.59 -5.08
CA LEU A 225 -14.08 -7.14 -4.87
C LEU A 225 -14.09 -6.37 -6.20
N LEU A 226 -13.40 -6.86 -7.23
CA LEU A 226 -13.37 -6.25 -8.56
C LEU A 226 -14.71 -6.31 -9.29
N SER A 227 -15.49 -7.36 -9.06
CA SER A 227 -16.82 -7.50 -9.67
C SER A 227 -17.90 -6.69 -8.96
N THR A 228 -17.64 -6.24 -7.73
CA THR A 228 -18.67 -5.68 -6.87
C THR A 228 -18.46 -4.18 -6.71
N THR A 229 -19.47 -3.42 -7.14
CA THR A 229 -19.43 -1.95 -7.13
C THR A 229 -20.01 -1.38 -5.84
N THR A 230 -19.40 -0.31 -5.33
CA THR A 230 -19.81 0.37 -4.09
C THR A 230 -19.93 1.89 -4.31
N PHE A 231 -20.77 2.51 -3.49
CA PHE A 231 -20.80 3.97 -3.35
C PHE A 231 -19.74 4.38 -2.34
N VAL A 232 -19.03 5.48 -2.61
CA VAL A 232 -17.96 5.99 -1.74
C VAL A 232 -18.28 7.39 -1.22
N ASP A 233 -19.16 8.11 -1.91
CA ASP A 233 -19.48 9.51 -1.62
C ASP A 233 -21.00 9.69 -1.67
N ASP A 234 -21.53 10.45 -0.71
CA ASP A 234 -22.95 10.80 -0.61
C ASP A 234 -23.35 11.79 -1.73
N ASP A 235 -22.41 12.64 -2.15
CA ASP A 235 -22.63 13.65 -3.18
C ASP A 235 -22.61 13.04 -4.59
N ASN A 236 -21.86 11.95 -4.79
CA ASN A 236 -21.69 11.29 -6.08
C ASN A 236 -22.11 9.81 -6.03
N ASN A 237 -23.41 9.60 -6.16
CA ASN A 237 -24.06 8.28 -6.19
C ASN A 237 -23.87 7.52 -7.51
N ALA A 238 -22.96 7.94 -8.39
CA ALA A 238 -22.63 7.15 -9.58
C ALA A 238 -21.77 5.95 -9.16
N SER A 239 -22.24 4.74 -9.44
CA SER A 239 -21.50 3.49 -9.16
C SER A 239 -20.27 3.35 -10.06
N ARG A 240 -19.20 4.07 -9.72
CA ARG A 240 -17.94 4.15 -10.48
C ARG A 240 -16.81 3.37 -9.84
N TYR A 241 -16.89 3.13 -8.54
CA TYR A 241 -15.82 2.50 -7.77
C TYR A 241 -16.19 1.07 -7.41
N THR A 242 -15.23 0.17 -7.54
CA THR A 242 -15.32 -1.18 -6.99
C THR A 242 -14.78 -1.21 -5.56
N TYR A 243 -15.10 -2.24 -4.78
CA TYR A 243 -14.46 -2.40 -3.47
C TYR A 243 -12.94 -2.52 -3.56
N ASP A 244 -12.42 -3.11 -4.65
CA ASP A 244 -10.98 -3.15 -4.86
C ASP A 244 -10.40 -1.75 -5.11
N ASP A 245 -11.06 -0.91 -5.91
CA ASP A 245 -10.64 0.48 -6.11
C ASP A 245 -10.68 1.28 -4.81
N PHE A 246 -11.68 1.03 -3.94
CA PHE A 246 -11.79 1.67 -2.63
C PHE A 246 -10.55 1.44 -1.76
N PHE A 247 -10.05 0.19 -1.69
CA PHE A 247 -8.83 -0.12 -0.94
C PHE A 247 -7.56 0.29 -1.67
N ALA A 248 -7.51 0.16 -3.00
CA ALA A 248 -6.35 0.55 -3.80
C ALA A 248 -6.09 2.07 -3.75
N LEU A 249 -7.16 2.88 -3.77
CA LEU A 249 -7.09 4.33 -3.65
C LEU A 249 -7.02 4.81 -2.20
N SER A 250 -7.04 3.90 -1.21
CA SER A 250 -7.00 4.22 0.21
C SER A 250 -8.10 5.22 0.64
N LEU A 251 -9.33 5.03 0.14
CA LEU A 251 -10.48 5.92 0.40
C LEU A 251 -11.12 5.72 1.79
N TYR A 252 -10.52 4.89 2.64
CA TYR A 252 -10.95 4.60 4.00
C TYR A 252 -10.24 5.52 5.02
N ASP A 253 -10.87 5.70 6.19
CA ASP A 253 -10.25 6.37 7.34
C ASP A 253 -10.09 5.40 8.51
N GLY A 254 -8.89 5.31 9.08
CA GLY A 254 -8.55 4.31 10.07
C GLY A 254 -7.52 4.76 11.08
N GLU A 255 -7.73 4.40 12.35
CA GLU A 255 -6.78 4.67 13.42
C GLU A 255 -5.73 3.57 13.53
N ILE A 256 -4.47 3.95 13.67
CA ILE A 256 -3.36 3.02 13.82
C ILE A 256 -3.36 2.43 15.24
N TYR A 257 -3.77 1.18 15.41
CA TYR A 257 -3.80 0.54 16.73
C TYR A 257 -2.54 -0.30 17.02
N LYS A 258 -1.82 -0.73 15.98
CA LYS A 258 -0.59 -1.53 16.10
C LYS A 258 0.31 -1.21 14.92
N THR A 259 1.63 -1.25 15.13
CA THR A 259 2.59 -1.21 14.03
C THR A 259 3.48 -2.42 14.12
N ARG A 260 4.02 -2.86 12.98
CA ARG A 260 5.05 -3.89 13.00
C ARG A 260 6.30 -3.30 13.69
N ASN A 261 6.51 -3.77 14.92
CA ASN A 261 7.58 -3.36 15.82
C ASN A 261 8.34 -4.59 16.33
N LEU A 262 9.57 -4.39 16.79
CA LEU A 262 10.43 -5.46 17.29
C LEU A 262 9.83 -6.20 18.50
N ARG A 263 9.09 -5.46 19.34
CA ARG A 263 8.49 -5.98 20.57
C ARG A 263 7.11 -6.60 20.36
N ASN A 264 6.54 -6.50 19.16
CA ASN A 264 5.19 -6.94 18.82
C ASN A 264 4.10 -6.42 19.77
N LEU A 265 4.27 -5.19 20.28
CA LEU A 265 3.33 -4.55 21.20
C LEU A 265 2.35 -3.68 20.43
N SER A 266 1.10 -3.62 20.89
CA SER A 266 0.11 -2.66 20.37
C SER A 266 0.48 -1.22 20.76
N MET A 267 -0.11 -0.24 20.09
CA MET A 267 0.07 1.18 20.45
C MET A 267 -0.42 1.45 21.89
N MET A 268 -1.48 0.74 22.31
CA MET A 268 -2.01 0.81 23.68
C MET A 268 -1.03 0.32 24.74
N GLN A 269 -0.26 -0.73 24.43
CA GLN A 269 0.76 -1.26 25.33
C GLN A 269 2.04 -0.41 25.35
N MET A 270 2.40 0.21 24.21
CA MET A 270 3.58 1.08 24.13
C MET A 270 3.36 2.44 24.78
N TYR A 271 2.17 3.00 24.62
CA TYR A 271 1.78 4.30 25.16
C TYR A 271 0.49 4.12 25.99
N PRO A 272 0.58 3.92 27.31
CA PRO A 272 -0.60 3.74 28.16
C PRO A 272 -1.45 5.00 28.30
N ASP A 273 -0.88 6.19 28.09
CA ASP A 273 -1.58 7.47 28.14
C ASP A 273 -2.28 7.77 26.79
N PRO A 274 -3.60 8.09 26.77
CA PRO A 274 -4.33 8.43 25.55
C PRO A 274 -3.73 9.60 24.75
N ASP A 275 -3.24 10.65 25.40
CA ASP A 275 -2.75 11.83 24.68
C ASP A 275 -1.42 11.52 23.97
N ASP A 276 -0.54 10.77 24.64
CA ASP A 276 0.72 10.30 24.06
C ASP A 276 0.48 9.29 22.93
N ARG A 277 -0.53 8.42 23.06
CA ARG A 277 -0.96 7.52 21.97
C ARG A 277 -1.33 8.30 20.73
N ARG A 278 -2.23 9.28 20.88
CA ARG A 278 -2.74 10.04 19.76
C ARG A 278 -1.61 10.79 19.08
N ARG A 279 -0.74 11.45 19.84
CA ARG A 279 0.45 12.12 19.30
C ARG A 279 1.38 11.15 18.56
N ALA A 280 1.57 9.93 19.08
CA ALA A 280 2.37 8.91 18.42
C ALA A 280 1.70 8.39 17.13
N GLN A 281 0.39 8.17 17.14
CA GLN A 281 -0.39 7.79 15.95
C GLN A 281 -0.29 8.87 14.87
N ASP A 282 -0.55 10.13 15.22
CA ASP A 282 -0.48 11.28 14.32
C ASP A 282 0.93 11.48 13.77
N SER A 283 1.96 11.32 14.61
CA SER A 283 3.36 11.41 14.17
C SER A 283 3.74 10.30 13.18
N ILE A 284 3.23 9.09 13.38
CA ILE A 284 3.43 7.99 12.44
C ILE A 284 2.69 8.26 11.13
N GLN A 285 1.42 8.67 11.21
CA GLN A 285 0.61 9.00 10.04
C GLN A 285 1.26 10.09 9.20
N HIS A 286 1.63 11.21 9.84
CA HIS A 286 2.30 12.33 9.18
C HIS A 286 3.60 11.90 8.51
N ARG A 287 4.40 11.04 9.14
CA ARG A 287 5.63 10.53 8.52
C ARG A 287 5.35 9.69 7.26
N LEU A 288 4.25 8.94 7.23
CA LEU A 288 3.86 8.12 6.10
C LEU A 288 3.38 8.98 4.92
N GLU A 289 2.57 9.99 5.19
CA GLU A 289 2.03 10.91 4.18
C GLU A 289 3.10 11.86 3.63
N THR A 290 3.92 12.44 4.51
CA THR A 290 5.00 13.39 4.16
C THR A 290 6.29 12.67 3.77
N PHE A 291 6.24 11.35 3.54
CA PHE A 291 7.43 10.59 3.15
C PHE A 291 8.03 11.09 1.83
N ASP A 292 7.19 11.41 0.85
CA ASP A 292 7.61 11.90 -0.46
C ASP A 292 8.30 13.27 -0.37
N ASP A 293 7.77 14.19 0.44
CA ASP A 293 8.36 15.50 0.66
C ASP A 293 9.79 15.44 1.23
N MET A 294 10.13 14.38 1.96
CA MET A 294 11.48 14.17 2.50
C MET A 294 12.46 13.61 1.45
N MET A 295 11.97 13.06 0.35
CA MET A 295 12.79 12.48 -0.72
C MET A 295 13.24 13.54 -1.72
N TRP A 296 12.42 14.57 -1.96
CA TRP A 296 12.70 15.62 -2.92
C TRP A 296 13.48 16.78 -2.29
N VAL A 297 14.41 17.35 -3.06
CA VAL A 297 15.09 18.59 -2.66
C VAL A 297 14.11 19.74 -2.86
N PRO A 298 13.76 20.51 -1.79
CA PRO A 298 12.85 21.63 -1.93
C PRO A 298 13.37 22.65 -2.94
N THR A 299 12.47 23.24 -3.72
CA THR A 299 12.87 24.25 -4.70
C THR A 299 13.44 25.48 -3.99
N ARG A 300 14.30 26.25 -4.68
CA ARG A 300 14.95 27.43 -4.08
C ARG A 300 13.93 28.44 -3.52
N GLU A 301 12.75 28.51 -4.12
CA GLU A 301 11.63 29.36 -3.69
C GLU A 301 10.96 28.83 -2.42
N GLU A 302 10.77 27.51 -2.30
CA GLU A 302 10.26 26.86 -1.07
C GLU A 302 11.24 26.99 0.10
N VAL A 303 12.55 26.90 -0.15
CA VAL A 303 13.60 27.11 0.87
C VAL A 303 13.57 28.55 1.38
N GLN A 304 13.39 29.53 0.48
CA GLN A 304 13.26 30.95 0.85
C GLN A 304 11.95 31.21 1.60
N ALA A 305 10.84 30.58 1.19
CA ALA A 305 9.54 30.71 1.85
C ALA A 305 9.49 30.03 3.23
N ARG A 306 10.23 28.92 3.44
CA ARG A 306 10.41 28.25 4.74
C ARG A 306 11.35 29.01 5.70
N GLY A 307 11.92 30.13 5.28
CA GLY A 307 12.66 31.05 6.16
C GLY A 307 14.18 30.90 6.15
N GLY A 308 14.80 30.46 5.06
CA GLY A 308 16.25 30.61 4.84
C GLY A 308 16.54 31.88 4.04
N GLY A 309 17.19 32.93 4.56
CA GLY A 309 18.17 32.90 5.63
C GLY A 309 19.42 32.17 5.15
N GLU A 310 20.34 32.90 4.53
CA GLU A 310 21.63 32.41 4.07
C GLU A 310 22.42 31.73 5.20
N SER A 311 22.82 30.49 5.01
CA SER A 311 24.13 30.02 5.47
C SER A 311 24.53 28.76 4.73
N ALA A 312 25.62 28.90 3.98
CA ALA A 312 26.38 27.90 3.27
C ALA A 312 26.45 26.54 3.97
N ASP A 313 25.93 25.50 3.31
CA ASP A 313 26.40 24.12 3.49
C ASP A 313 26.17 23.31 2.20
N SER A 314 26.63 23.86 1.08
CA SER A 314 26.76 23.14 -0.20
C SER A 314 28.22 23.11 -0.66
N ALA A 315 29.15 22.95 0.30
CA ALA A 315 30.58 22.80 0.03
C ALA A 315 31.23 21.78 0.99
N ALA A 316 30.64 20.60 1.11
CA ALA A 316 31.27 19.45 1.75
C ALA A 316 30.88 18.12 1.07
N VAL A 317 30.96 18.08 -0.26
CA VAL A 317 31.19 16.79 -0.94
C VAL A 317 32.69 16.53 -0.81
N GLY A 318 33.04 15.67 0.15
CA GLY A 318 34.43 15.30 0.43
C GLY A 318 35.09 14.64 -0.77
N GLU A 319 35.96 15.37 -1.46
CA GLU A 319 36.97 14.80 -2.34
C GLU A 319 37.94 13.97 -1.49
N TYR A 320 37.96 12.67 -1.74
CA TYR A 320 39.05 11.78 -1.34
C TYR A 320 40.34 12.23 -2.05
N ARG A 321 41.16 13.05 -1.38
CA ARG A 321 42.53 13.35 -1.80
C ARG A 321 43.53 12.80 -0.80
N LYS A 322 44.25 11.76 -1.23
CA LYS A 322 45.39 11.16 -0.52
C LYS A 322 46.39 12.23 -0.08
N GLU A 323 46.59 12.37 1.22
CA GLU A 323 47.68 13.17 1.78
C GLU A 323 49.02 12.43 1.62
N ALA A 324 49.85 12.92 0.71
CA ALA A 324 51.30 12.77 0.78
C ALA A 324 51.88 14.03 1.43
N LYS A 325 52.57 13.86 2.56
CA LYS A 325 53.24 14.94 3.29
C LYS A 325 54.39 15.55 2.46
N PRO A 326 54.61 16.86 2.58
CA PRO A 326 55.99 17.34 2.71
C PRO A 326 56.18 18.21 3.94
N ALA A 327 57.38 18.08 4.52
CA ALA A 327 57.86 18.83 5.66
C ALA A 327 58.11 20.30 5.32
N SER A 328 57.83 21.20 6.26
CA SER A 328 58.44 22.54 6.27
C SER A 328 58.78 22.98 7.69
N HIS A 329 60.00 23.49 7.81
CA HIS A 329 60.63 24.00 9.02
C HIS A 329 59.89 25.21 9.59
N SER A 330 59.61 25.20 10.90
CA SER A 330 59.31 26.42 11.67
C SER A 330 60.45 26.73 12.65
N ARG A 331 61.09 27.88 12.43
CA ARG A 331 62.04 28.51 13.36
C ARG A 331 61.25 29.16 14.51
N LYS A 332 61.62 28.86 15.75
CA LYS A 332 61.06 29.46 16.97
C LYS A 332 61.78 30.78 17.33
N PRO A 333 61.11 31.74 18.00
CA PRO A 333 61.67 33.07 18.30
C PRO A 333 62.59 33.07 19.52
N ALA A 334 63.52 34.05 19.53
CA ALA A 334 64.60 34.20 20.50
C ALA A 334 64.11 34.74 21.87
N LYS A 335 64.61 34.14 22.95
CA LYS A 335 64.36 34.54 24.35
C LYS A 335 65.63 35.18 24.95
N VAL A 336 65.46 36.35 25.54
CA VAL A 336 66.49 37.21 26.16
C VAL A 336 67.16 36.52 27.37
N LYS A 337 68.50 36.60 27.46
CA LYS A 337 69.33 36.02 28.54
C LYS A 337 69.68 37.05 29.62
N ALA A 338 69.51 36.67 30.89
CA ALA A 338 70.17 37.29 32.04
C ALA A 338 71.49 36.54 32.35
N PRO A 339 72.54 37.20 32.90
CA PRO A 339 73.86 36.59 33.01
C PRO A 339 74.11 35.99 34.39
N LYS A 340 74.71 34.79 34.47
CA LYS A 340 75.50 34.33 35.62
C LYS A 340 76.63 33.38 35.18
N LYS A 341 77.73 33.51 35.93
CA LYS A 341 79.14 33.10 35.73
C LYS A 341 79.41 31.58 35.63
N PRO A 342 80.62 31.17 35.17
CA PRO A 342 80.86 29.87 34.54
C PRO A 342 81.38 28.82 35.53
N LYS A 343 81.21 27.52 35.19
CA LYS A 343 82.09 26.43 35.62
C LYS A 343 81.91 25.15 34.78
N SER A 344 83.03 24.77 34.15
CA SER A 344 83.61 23.42 33.94
C SER A 344 82.72 22.20 33.63
N SER A 345 82.83 21.73 32.38
CA SER A 345 83.29 20.40 31.89
C SER A 345 83.08 19.08 32.67
N ALA A 346 82.91 18.03 31.86
CA ALA A 346 82.89 16.57 32.11
C ALA A 346 81.48 16.01 32.34
N ASP A 347 80.82 15.43 31.34
CA ASP A 347 81.10 14.21 30.57
C ASP A 347 80.93 12.90 31.35
N SER A 348 80.21 12.01 30.65
CA SER A 348 80.16 10.56 30.74
C SER A 348 79.28 9.92 31.82
N GLY A 349 78.60 8.85 31.40
CA GLY A 349 78.56 7.67 32.25
C GLY A 349 77.20 7.14 32.68
N ALA A 350 76.29 7.00 31.73
CA ALA A 350 75.59 5.74 31.44
C ALA A 350 75.20 4.78 32.61
N LYS A 351 73.94 4.31 32.48
CA LYS A 351 73.46 2.91 32.64
C LYS A 351 72.96 2.42 34.01
N ARG A 352 71.63 2.17 33.98
CA ARG A 352 71.00 0.84 34.10
C ARG A 352 70.49 0.45 35.50
N SER A 353 69.18 0.68 35.67
CA SER A 353 68.16 -0.37 35.84
C SER A 353 68.58 -1.64 36.59
N VAL A 354 68.09 -1.77 37.83
CA VAL A 354 67.71 -3.07 38.42
C VAL A 354 66.47 -2.89 39.30
N ARG A 355 65.37 -3.53 38.89
CA ARG A 355 64.21 -3.88 39.73
C ARG A 355 64.63 -4.87 40.82
N ARG A 356 64.21 -4.67 42.07
CA ARG A 356 63.44 -5.69 42.83
C ARG A 356 62.96 -5.17 44.21
N ARG A 357 61.64 -5.25 44.38
CA ARG A 357 60.87 -5.67 45.58
C ARG A 357 61.56 -5.56 46.95
N ARG A 358 60.86 -4.91 47.87
CA ARG A 358 60.07 -5.67 48.86
C ARG A 358 58.74 -4.99 49.09
#